data_AF-Q84AN2-F1
#
_entry.id   AF-Q84AN2-F1
#
_cell.length_a   1.000
_cell.length_b   1.000
_cell.length_c   1.000
_cell.angle_alpha   90.00
_cell.angle_beta   90.00
_cell.angle_gamma   90.00
#
_symmetry.space_group_name_H-M   'P 1'
#
loop_
_entity.id
_entity.type
_entity.pdbx_description
1 polymer ?
#
loop_
_entity_poly.entity_id
_entity_poly.type
_entity_poly.pdbx_seq_one_letter_code
_entity_poly.pdbx_strand_id
1 'polypeptide(L)'
;MRFVFDIDGTLCFDGRLIDQTIIDTLLQLQHDGHELIFASARPIRDLLPVLPSVFHQHTLIGANGAMISQQSKISVIKPIHTDTYHHIFKIIQKYELDYIIDDDWNYAAQLDAENAIFERLDPHKLASCIDVANIDTPIKIILLNIDPAQITTILDELDKYHQELEMIHHSNEYNIDITAQNINKYTALQYIFDADVKYIAFGNDHNDIVMLQHASSGYIIGPSEAYTHAILKLDKIKHINNNAQAICKVLKSYK
;
A
#
# COMPACT_ATOMS: atom_id res chain seq x y z
N MET A 1 5.64 -21.80 -5.94
CA MET A 1 4.70 -20.76 -6.47
C MET A 1 4.94 -19.45 -5.74
N ARG A 2 4.56 -18.30 -6.32
CA ARG A 2 4.63 -16.99 -5.66
C ARG A 2 3.37 -16.69 -4.88
N PHE A 3 3.53 -16.18 -3.67
CA PHE A 3 2.46 -15.68 -2.82
C PHE A 3 2.69 -14.20 -2.57
N VAL A 4 1.69 -13.39 -2.88
CA VAL A 4 1.70 -11.94 -2.67
C VAL A 4 0.72 -11.61 -1.56
N PHE A 5 1.21 -10.97 -0.52
CA PHE A 5 0.42 -10.62 0.64
C PHE A 5 0.37 -9.11 0.81
N ASP A 6 -0.84 -8.57 0.87
CA ASP A 6 -1.04 -7.33 1.58
C ASP A 6 -0.70 -7.46 3.08
N ILE A 7 -0.46 -6.33 3.74
CA ILE A 7 -0.05 -6.25 5.13
C ILE A 7 -1.18 -5.79 6.03
N ASP A 8 -1.58 -4.52 5.94
CA ASP A 8 -2.52 -3.89 6.86
C ASP A 8 -3.95 -4.36 6.62
N GLY A 9 -4.56 -5.04 7.59
CA GLY A 9 -5.88 -5.66 7.45
C GLY A 9 -5.86 -7.04 6.78
N THR A 10 -4.70 -7.47 6.27
CA THR A 10 -4.48 -8.80 5.70
C THR A 10 -3.62 -9.69 6.60
N LEU A 11 -2.32 -9.43 6.75
CA LEU A 11 -1.44 -10.18 7.65
C LEU A 11 -1.32 -9.53 9.04
N CYS A 12 -1.52 -8.21 9.11
CA CYS A 12 -1.43 -7.40 10.32
C CYS A 12 -2.78 -6.72 10.58
N PHE A 13 -3.55 -7.24 11.54
CA PHE A 13 -4.91 -6.77 11.80
C PHE A 13 -4.99 -5.53 12.71
N ASP A 14 -3.97 -5.30 13.53
CA ASP A 14 -3.90 -4.17 14.46
C ASP A 14 -3.05 -2.99 13.92
N GLY A 15 -2.46 -3.15 12.74
CA GLY A 15 -1.56 -2.19 12.10
C GLY A 15 -0.19 -2.05 12.79
N ARG A 16 0.14 -2.96 13.73
CA ARG A 16 1.38 -2.94 14.51
C ARG A 16 2.21 -4.20 14.32
N LEU A 17 1.64 -5.38 14.54
CA LEU A 17 2.38 -6.65 14.50
C LEU A 17 1.62 -7.75 13.75
N ILE A 18 2.36 -8.64 13.10
CA ILE A 18 1.83 -9.86 12.51
C ILE A 18 1.77 -10.95 13.59
N ASP A 19 0.64 -11.66 13.68
CA ASP A 19 0.45 -12.75 14.63
C ASP A 19 1.48 -13.88 14.41
N GLN A 20 2.06 -14.40 15.50
CA GLN A 20 3.11 -15.44 15.42
C GLN A 20 2.66 -16.68 14.64
N THR A 21 1.39 -17.06 14.72
CA THR A 21 0.87 -18.23 14.00
C THR A 21 0.87 -18.03 12.49
N ILE A 22 0.69 -16.78 12.03
CA ILE A 22 0.81 -16.41 10.62
C ILE A 22 2.29 -16.48 10.22
N ILE A 23 3.18 -15.90 11.02
CA ILE A 23 4.64 -15.92 10.78
C ILE A 23 5.14 -17.35 10.60
N ASP A 24 4.81 -18.24 11.53
CA ASP A 24 5.21 -19.65 11.48
C ASP A 24 4.66 -20.36 10.23
N THR A 25 3.43 -20.03 9.83
CA THR A 25 2.80 -20.60 8.64
C THR A 25 3.47 -20.08 7.35
N LEU A 26 3.84 -18.81 7.29
CA LEU A 26 4.59 -18.24 6.17
C LEU A 26 5.99 -18.84 6.05
N LEU A 27 6.70 -19.01 7.17
CA LEU A 27 8.00 -19.67 7.19
C LEU A 27 7.91 -21.12 6.71
N GLN A 28 6.86 -21.85 7.10
CA GLN A 28 6.62 -23.19 6.57
C GLN A 28 6.36 -23.17 5.06
N LEU A 29 5.52 -22.23 4.58
CA LEU A 29 5.23 -22.10 3.16
C LEU A 29 6.51 -21.79 2.35
N GLN A 30 7.39 -20.94 2.87
CA GLN A 30 8.70 -20.68 2.29
C GLN A 30 9.58 -21.94 2.28
N HIS A 31 9.62 -22.68 3.38
CA HIS A 31 10.35 -23.94 3.49
C HIS A 31 9.87 -24.98 2.46
N ASP A 32 8.57 -24.97 2.14
CA ASP A 32 7.96 -25.86 1.15
C ASP A 32 8.27 -25.42 -0.31
N GLY A 33 9.12 -24.41 -0.49
CA GLY A 33 9.64 -23.99 -1.81
C GLY A 33 8.82 -22.88 -2.48
N HIS A 34 7.95 -22.21 -1.73
CA HIS A 34 7.20 -21.05 -2.23
C HIS A 34 7.97 -19.74 -2.01
N GLU A 35 7.78 -18.80 -2.92
CA GLU A 35 8.36 -17.45 -2.84
C GLU A 35 7.32 -16.52 -2.21
N LEU A 36 7.72 -15.78 -1.16
CA LEU A 36 6.86 -14.82 -0.48
C LEU A 36 7.19 -13.39 -0.94
N ILE A 37 6.15 -12.63 -1.24
CA ILE A 37 6.21 -11.22 -1.63
C ILE A 37 5.23 -10.45 -0.76
N PHE A 38 5.65 -9.29 -0.27
CA PHE A 38 4.87 -8.46 0.64
C PHE A 38 4.58 -7.11 -0.01
N ALA A 39 3.32 -6.72 -0.13
CA ALA A 39 2.89 -5.53 -0.85
C ALA A 39 2.05 -4.62 0.05
N SER A 40 2.46 -3.38 0.27
CA SER A 40 1.80 -2.47 1.22
C SER A 40 1.53 -1.10 0.61
N ALA A 41 0.50 -0.42 1.14
CA ALA A 41 0.29 1.01 0.91
C ALA A 41 1.37 1.88 1.57
N ARG A 42 2.04 1.35 2.61
CA ARG A 42 3.13 2.00 3.32
C ARG A 42 4.38 2.09 2.44
N PRO A 43 5.15 3.18 2.46
CA PRO A 43 6.50 3.18 1.92
C PRO A 43 7.37 2.16 2.67
N ILE A 44 8.46 1.69 2.06
CA ILE A 44 9.27 0.58 2.61
C ILE A 44 9.72 0.87 4.05
N ARG A 45 10.11 2.11 4.37
CA ARG A 45 10.54 2.48 5.72
C ARG A 45 9.46 2.22 6.78
N ASP A 46 8.18 2.45 6.45
CA ASP A 46 7.05 2.35 7.38
C ASP A 46 6.50 0.91 7.44
N LEU A 47 6.84 0.09 6.44
CA LEU A 47 6.57 -1.34 6.39
C LEU A 47 7.53 -2.17 7.26
N LEU A 48 8.83 -1.85 7.25
CA LEU A 48 9.85 -2.63 7.96
C LEU A 48 9.55 -2.84 9.46
N PRO A 49 9.02 -1.86 10.22
CA PRO A 49 8.64 -2.02 11.62
C PRO A 49 7.53 -3.04 11.87
N VAL A 50 6.60 -3.20 10.92
CA VAL A 50 5.46 -4.13 11.04
C VAL A 50 5.84 -5.53 10.57
N LEU A 51 6.68 -5.62 9.54
CA LEU A 51 7.12 -6.87 8.97
C LEU A 51 8.23 -7.50 9.84
N PRO A 52 8.13 -8.76 10.27
CA PRO A 52 9.20 -9.44 11.00
C PRO A 52 10.53 -9.41 10.23
N SER A 53 11.64 -9.22 10.95
CA SER A 53 12.97 -9.03 10.35
C SER A 53 13.44 -10.18 9.46
N VAL A 54 12.98 -11.41 9.73
CA VAL A 54 13.22 -12.58 8.88
C VAL A 54 12.72 -12.39 7.44
N PHE A 55 11.75 -11.49 7.23
CA PHE A 55 11.18 -11.21 5.93
C PHE A 55 11.75 -9.96 5.24
N HIS A 56 12.62 -9.16 5.89
CA HIS A 56 13.11 -7.87 5.35
C HIS A 56 13.94 -7.98 4.06
N GLN A 57 14.47 -9.16 3.75
CA GLN A 57 15.22 -9.41 2.51
C GLN A 57 14.37 -9.94 1.36
N HIS A 58 13.09 -10.25 1.62
CA HIS A 58 12.15 -10.65 0.56
C HIS A 58 11.86 -9.49 -0.38
N THR A 59 11.20 -9.79 -1.49
CA THR A 59 10.65 -8.77 -2.35
C THR A 59 9.53 -8.04 -1.61
N LEU A 60 9.74 -6.74 -1.37
CA LEU A 60 8.77 -5.84 -0.77
C LEU A 60 8.29 -4.86 -1.84
N ILE A 61 6.99 -4.60 -1.89
CA ILE A 61 6.37 -3.57 -2.71
C ILE A 61 5.80 -2.53 -1.74
N GLY A 62 6.26 -1.30 -1.83
CA GLY A 62 5.84 -0.21 -0.96
C GLY A 62 5.13 0.91 -1.72
N ALA A 63 4.54 1.85 -0.97
CA ALA A 63 3.86 3.03 -1.49
C ALA A 63 2.85 2.68 -2.60
N ASN A 64 2.00 1.66 -2.34
CA ASN A 64 1.02 1.13 -3.29
C ASN A 64 1.63 0.59 -4.61
N GLY A 65 2.93 0.38 -4.70
CA GLY A 65 3.61 -0.03 -5.94
C GLY A 65 4.56 1.01 -6.51
N ALA A 66 4.68 2.19 -5.90
CA ALA A 66 5.59 3.23 -6.39
C ALA A 66 7.08 2.89 -6.16
N MET A 67 7.38 1.98 -5.23
CA MET A 67 8.73 1.56 -4.88
C MET A 67 8.81 0.08 -4.54
N ILE A 68 10.00 -0.49 -4.64
CA ILE A 68 10.28 -1.87 -4.28
C ILE A 68 11.54 -1.97 -3.43
N SER A 69 11.66 -3.06 -2.66
CA SER A 69 12.89 -3.50 -2.02
C SER A 69 13.16 -4.96 -2.39
N GLN A 70 14.36 -5.25 -2.86
CA GLN A 70 14.83 -6.62 -3.12
C GLN A 70 16.19 -6.80 -2.49
N GLN A 71 16.36 -7.82 -1.63
CA GLN A 71 17.59 -8.01 -0.87
C GLN A 71 18.00 -6.73 -0.10
N SER A 72 17.01 -6.04 0.47
CA SER A 72 17.15 -4.77 1.20
C SER A 72 17.67 -3.60 0.35
N LYS A 73 17.75 -3.73 -0.98
CA LYS A 73 18.03 -2.62 -1.89
C LYS A 73 16.72 -2.01 -2.37
N ILE A 74 16.55 -0.72 -2.09
CA ILE A 74 15.35 0.04 -2.46
C ILE A 74 15.54 0.67 -3.84
N SER A 75 14.44 0.71 -4.62
CA SER A 75 14.35 1.47 -5.85
C SER A 75 12.94 1.98 -6.08
N VAL A 76 12.83 3.23 -6.55
CA VAL A 76 11.58 3.82 -7.02
C VAL A 76 11.28 3.30 -8.43
N ILE A 77 10.03 2.90 -8.66
CA ILE A 77 9.54 2.48 -9.99
C ILE A 77 9.20 3.72 -10.82
N LYS A 78 8.34 4.59 -10.28
CA LYS A 78 7.91 5.81 -10.98
C LYS A 78 7.52 6.91 -9.99
N PRO A 79 8.26 8.03 -9.95
CA PRO A 79 7.85 9.20 -9.19
C PRO A 79 6.75 9.98 -9.89
N ILE A 80 6.06 10.83 -9.14
CA ILE A 80 5.18 11.87 -9.67
C ILE A 80 6.04 12.89 -10.42
N HIS A 81 5.61 13.30 -11.61
CA HIS A 81 6.33 14.27 -12.42
C HIS A 81 6.48 15.61 -11.69
N THR A 82 7.64 16.25 -11.77
CA THR A 82 7.98 17.45 -10.99
C THR A 82 6.99 18.60 -11.19
N ASP A 83 6.57 18.87 -12.42
CA ASP A 83 5.59 19.94 -12.69
C ASP A 83 4.23 19.63 -12.05
N THR A 84 3.79 18.38 -12.14
CA THR A 84 2.53 17.91 -11.55
C THR A 84 2.59 17.92 -10.03
N TYR A 85 3.73 17.53 -9.45
CA TYR A 85 4.00 17.70 -8.02
C TYR A 85 3.86 19.15 -7.58
N HIS A 86 4.46 20.11 -8.30
CA HIS A 86 4.32 21.54 -7.98
C HIS A 86 2.87 22.03 -8.10
N HIS A 87 2.08 21.48 -9.02
CA HIS A 87 0.65 21.79 -9.10
C HIS A 87 -0.14 21.24 -7.90
N ILE A 88 0.14 20.01 -7.47
CA ILE A 88 -0.44 19.44 -6.26
C ILE A 88 -0.05 20.29 -5.04
N PHE A 89 1.20 20.72 -4.94
CA PHE A 89 1.64 21.57 -3.84
C PHE A 89 0.93 22.92 -3.80
N LYS A 90 0.62 23.53 -4.96
CA LYS A 90 -0.23 24.73 -5.02
C LYS A 90 -1.66 24.46 -4.52
N ILE A 91 -2.21 23.27 -4.78
CA ILE A 91 -3.53 22.86 -4.24
C ILE A 91 -3.43 22.74 -2.71
N ILE A 92 -2.39 22.08 -2.19
CA ILE A 92 -2.13 21.98 -0.75
C ILE A 92 -2.10 23.37 -0.11
N GLN A 93 -1.36 24.32 -0.69
CA GLN A 93 -1.28 25.70 -0.17
C GLN A 93 -2.61 26.45 -0.27
N LYS A 94 -3.32 26.31 -1.39
CA LYS A 94 -4.58 27.03 -1.65
C LYS A 94 -5.68 26.62 -0.67
N TYR A 95 -5.74 25.35 -0.31
CA TYR A 95 -6.76 24.78 0.56
C TYR A 95 -6.27 24.53 1.99
N GLU A 96 -5.04 24.93 2.30
CA GLU A 96 -4.40 24.75 3.62
C GLU A 96 -4.47 23.30 4.12
N LEU A 97 -4.20 22.35 3.22
CA LEU A 97 -4.37 20.91 3.50
C LEU A 97 -3.25 20.37 4.39
N ASP A 98 -3.63 19.44 5.27
CA ASP A 98 -2.67 18.52 5.88
C ASP A 98 -2.17 17.52 4.83
N TYR A 99 -0.89 17.16 4.91
CA TYR A 99 -0.27 16.27 3.95
C TYR A 99 0.84 15.40 4.52
N ILE A 100 1.07 14.28 3.85
CA ILE A 100 2.30 13.52 3.87
C ILE A 100 2.78 13.38 2.42
N ILE A 101 4.03 13.71 2.16
CA ILE A 101 4.69 13.54 0.86
C ILE A 101 5.89 12.62 1.09
N ASP A 102 5.80 11.42 0.53
CA ASP A 102 6.87 10.43 0.56
C ASP A 102 7.87 10.66 -0.57
N ASP A 103 9.15 10.66 -0.22
CA ASP A 103 10.28 10.54 -1.14
C ASP A 103 10.73 9.06 -1.22
N ASP A 104 11.88 8.79 -1.84
CA ASP A 104 12.49 7.46 -1.93
C ASP A 104 12.78 6.82 -0.54
N TRP A 105 13.07 7.64 0.46
CA TRP A 105 13.27 7.25 1.85
C TRP A 105 12.75 8.28 2.85
N ASN A 106 13.09 9.56 2.67
CA ASN A 106 12.62 10.63 3.55
C ASN A 106 11.17 11.01 3.25
N TYR A 107 10.64 11.96 4.01
CA TYR A 107 9.29 12.46 3.81
C TYR A 107 9.16 13.91 4.27
N ALA A 108 8.19 14.63 3.73
CA ALA A 108 7.73 15.91 4.25
C ALA A 108 6.30 15.72 4.75
N ALA A 109 5.98 16.32 5.89
CA ALA A 109 4.65 16.17 6.47
C ALA A 109 4.21 17.42 7.22
N GLN A 110 2.94 17.74 7.08
CA GLN A 110 2.23 18.73 7.87
C GLN A 110 0.91 18.11 8.30
N LEU A 111 0.84 17.73 9.58
CA LEU A 111 -0.34 17.16 10.20
C LEU A 111 -0.25 17.36 11.71
N ASP A 112 -1.41 17.38 12.38
CA ASP A 112 -1.46 17.33 13.84
C ASP A 112 -0.85 16.02 14.37
N ALA A 113 -0.08 16.11 15.46
CA ALA A 113 0.48 14.96 16.16
C ALA A 113 -0.61 14.06 16.76
N GLU A 114 -1.84 14.58 16.96
CA GLU A 114 -3.00 13.81 17.41
C GLU A 114 -3.64 12.96 16.30
N ASN A 115 -3.23 13.14 15.03
CA ASN A 115 -3.78 12.36 13.93
C ASN A 115 -3.35 10.88 14.02
N ALA A 116 -4.30 9.96 13.80
CA ALA A 116 -4.06 8.53 13.90
C ALA A 116 -2.96 7.99 12.96
N ILE A 117 -2.71 8.67 11.83
CA ILE A 117 -1.65 8.28 10.89
C ILE A 117 -0.26 8.59 11.43
N PHE A 118 -0.12 9.53 12.38
CA PHE A 118 1.16 9.97 12.90
C PHE A 118 1.92 8.84 13.60
N GLU A 119 1.23 7.96 14.34
CA GLU A 119 1.85 6.75 14.95
C GLU A 119 2.42 5.77 13.92
N ARG A 120 1.98 5.86 12.65
CA ARG A 120 2.38 4.97 11.57
C ARG A 120 3.40 5.60 10.63
N LEU A 121 3.61 6.92 10.73
CA LEU A 121 4.57 7.68 9.95
C LEU A 121 5.95 7.62 10.61
N ASP A 122 6.86 6.89 9.98
CA ASP A 122 8.22 6.64 10.45
C ASP A 122 8.32 6.24 11.94
N PRO A 123 7.61 5.17 12.37
CA PRO A 123 7.46 4.83 13.79
C PRO A 123 8.78 4.47 14.47
N HIS A 124 9.77 4.01 13.69
CA HIS A 124 11.11 3.66 14.17
C HIS A 124 12.15 4.77 13.91
N LYS A 125 11.75 5.94 13.38
CA LYS A 125 12.63 7.07 13.09
C LYS A 125 13.82 6.67 12.20
N LEU A 126 13.52 5.89 11.18
CA LEU A 126 14.48 5.38 10.20
C LEU A 126 14.82 6.44 9.13
N ALA A 127 13.97 7.46 8.98
CA ALA A 127 14.11 8.53 8.03
C ALA A 127 14.11 9.91 8.72
N SER A 128 14.19 10.96 7.91
CA SER A 128 14.05 12.33 8.38
C SER A 128 12.80 12.97 7.80
N CYS A 129 12.07 13.70 8.65
CA CYS A 129 11.09 14.68 8.19
C CYS A 129 11.85 15.89 7.66
N ILE A 130 11.75 16.12 6.35
CA ILE A 130 12.47 17.19 5.65
C ILE A 130 11.50 18.29 5.21
N ASP A 131 12.05 19.46 4.90
CA ASP A 131 11.27 20.52 4.26
C ASP A 131 10.77 20.03 2.89
N VAL A 132 9.53 20.39 2.55
CA VAL A 132 8.88 20.02 1.29
C VAL A 132 9.67 20.48 0.06
N ALA A 133 10.44 21.57 0.17
CA ALA A 133 11.32 22.04 -0.90
C ALA A 133 12.53 21.13 -1.17
N ASN A 134 12.84 20.20 -0.26
CA ASN A 134 13.92 19.22 -0.39
C ASN A 134 13.40 17.83 -0.80
N ILE A 135 12.12 17.70 -1.16
CA ILE A 135 11.59 16.47 -1.76
C ILE A 135 12.11 16.41 -3.21
N ASP A 136 12.89 15.38 -3.50
CA ASP A 136 13.52 15.19 -4.81
C ASP A 136 12.72 14.21 -5.68
N THR A 137 12.24 13.11 -5.10
CA THR A 137 11.58 12.01 -5.82
C THR A 137 10.20 11.72 -5.19
N PRO A 138 9.18 12.60 -5.36
CA PRO A 138 7.87 12.39 -4.75
C PRO A 138 7.22 11.12 -5.29
N ILE A 139 7.10 10.08 -4.46
CA ILE A 139 6.55 8.78 -4.87
C ILE A 139 5.08 8.59 -4.51
N LYS A 140 4.65 9.21 -3.40
CA LYS A 140 3.29 9.15 -2.89
C LYS A 140 2.96 10.43 -2.14
N ILE A 141 1.75 10.92 -2.29
CA ILE A 141 1.21 12.05 -1.53
C ILE A 141 -0.09 11.58 -0.90
N ILE A 142 -0.29 11.90 0.37
CA ILE A 142 -1.54 11.68 1.08
C ILE A 142 -2.03 13.06 1.49
N LEU A 143 -3.18 13.47 0.97
CA LEU A 143 -3.90 14.66 1.41
C LEU A 143 -4.87 14.24 2.51
N LEU A 144 -4.81 14.93 3.65
CA LEU A 144 -5.48 14.52 4.89
C LEU A 144 -6.47 15.58 5.35
N ASN A 145 -7.47 15.15 6.15
CA ASN A 145 -8.40 16.02 6.85
C ASN A 145 -9.11 17.03 5.94
N ILE A 146 -9.40 16.62 4.70
CA ILE A 146 -9.98 17.51 3.69
C ILE A 146 -11.39 17.90 4.14
N ASP A 147 -11.71 19.19 4.11
CA ASP A 147 -13.06 19.65 4.39
C ASP A 147 -14.05 18.96 3.43
N PRO A 148 -15.10 18.28 3.93
CA PRO A 148 -16.11 17.64 3.09
C PRO A 148 -16.74 18.58 2.05
N ALA A 149 -16.81 19.88 2.32
CA ALA A 149 -17.31 20.88 1.38
C ALA A 149 -16.35 21.16 0.22
N GLN A 150 -15.05 20.89 0.39
CA GLN A 150 -14.00 21.18 -0.59
C GLN A 150 -13.60 19.96 -1.41
N ILE A 151 -13.84 18.74 -0.92
CA ILE A 151 -13.29 17.50 -1.49
C ILE A 151 -13.59 17.31 -2.98
N THR A 152 -14.83 17.58 -3.42
CA THR A 152 -15.21 17.48 -4.83
C THR A 152 -14.43 18.48 -5.69
N THR A 153 -14.24 19.72 -5.20
CA THR A 153 -13.50 20.74 -5.95
C THR A 153 -12.02 20.39 -6.05
N ILE A 154 -11.43 19.85 -4.99
CA ILE A 154 -10.04 19.39 -4.98
C ILE A 154 -9.85 18.22 -5.95
N LEU A 155 -10.76 17.23 -5.94
CA LEU A 155 -10.75 16.13 -6.88
C LEU A 155 -10.85 16.63 -8.34
N ASP A 156 -11.74 17.57 -8.64
CA ASP A 156 -11.86 18.17 -9.97
C ASP A 156 -10.59 18.91 -10.42
N GLU A 157 -9.85 19.54 -9.48
CA GLU A 157 -8.57 20.18 -9.79
C GLU A 157 -7.45 19.18 -10.04
N LEU A 158 -7.41 18.08 -9.28
CA LEU A 158 -6.44 17.00 -9.46
C LEU A 158 -6.73 16.20 -10.74
N ASP A 159 -8.00 16.02 -11.11
CA ASP A 159 -8.43 15.28 -12.30
C ASP A 159 -7.92 15.90 -13.61
N LYS A 160 -7.53 17.18 -13.60
CA LYS A 160 -6.81 17.82 -14.72
C LYS A 160 -5.50 17.09 -15.08
N TYR A 161 -4.94 16.34 -14.14
CA TYR A 161 -3.72 15.54 -14.28
C TYR A 161 -4.00 14.03 -14.21
N HIS A 162 -5.22 13.56 -14.52
CA HIS A 162 -5.57 12.13 -14.53
C HIS A 162 -4.70 11.28 -15.50
N GLN A 163 -4.04 11.90 -16.48
CA GLN A 163 -3.08 11.24 -17.36
C GLN A 163 -1.70 11.02 -16.71
N GLU A 164 -1.47 11.62 -15.55
CA GLU A 164 -0.19 11.60 -14.84
C GLU A 164 -0.31 11.04 -13.41
N LEU A 165 -1.53 10.92 -12.87
CA LEU A 165 -1.80 10.52 -11.50
C LEU A 165 -2.74 9.32 -11.42
N GLU A 166 -2.49 8.45 -10.45
CA GLU A 166 -3.50 7.55 -9.86
C GLU A 166 -3.96 8.13 -8.53
N MET A 167 -5.26 8.09 -8.26
CA MET A 167 -5.85 8.62 -7.03
C MET A 167 -6.75 7.59 -6.38
N ILE A 168 -6.61 7.40 -5.07
CA ILE A 168 -7.54 6.62 -4.24
C ILE A 168 -8.20 7.56 -3.26
N HIS A 169 -9.52 7.71 -3.38
CA HIS A 169 -10.32 8.57 -2.52
C HIS A 169 -10.95 7.76 -1.38
N HIS A 170 -10.53 8.05 -0.15
CA HIS A 170 -11.04 7.42 1.06
C HIS A 170 -12.21 8.24 1.63
N SER A 171 -13.38 8.12 0.98
CA SER A 171 -14.56 8.98 1.25
C SER A 171 -14.97 9.08 2.72
N ASN A 172 -14.78 8.01 3.51
CA ASN A 172 -15.16 8.00 4.93
C ASN A 172 -14.16 8.74 5.82
N GLU A 173 -12.92 8.89 5.36
CA GLU A 173 -11.82 9.51 6.10
C GLU A 173 -11.49 10.91 5.58
N TYR A 174 -12.09 11.31 4.46
CA TYR A 174 -11.80 12.57 3.76
C TYR A 174 -10.31 12.73 3.41
N ASN A 175 -9.70 11.62 2.97
CA ASN A 175 -8.31 11.55 2.54
C ASN A 175 -8.21 11.20 1.06
N ILE A 176 -7.14 11.65 0.41
CA ILE A 176 -6.82 11.28 -0.98
C ILE A 176 -5.37 10.80 -1.03
N ASP A 177 -5.17 9.53 -1.42
CA ASP A 177 -3.87 8.99 -1.78
C ASP A 177 -3.59 9.29 -3.26
N ILE A 178 -2.40 9.80 -3.57
CA ILE A 178 -1.97 10.16 -4.92
C ILE A 178 -0.63 9.49 -5.20
N THR A 179 -0.52 8.85 -6.35
CA THR A 179 0.74 8.32 -6.90
C THR A 179 0.83 8.65 -8.39
N ALA A 180 1.96 8.35 -9.03
CA ALA A 180 2.08 8.51 -10.47
C ALA A 180 1.13 7.57 -11.23
N GLN A 181 0.74 7.94 -12.46
CA GLN A 181 -0.19 7.14 -13.28
C GLN A 181 0.29 5.70 -13.47
N ASN A 182 -0.65 4.75 -13.49
CA ASN A 182 -0.41 3.32 -13.64
C ASN A 182 0.45 2.72 -12.50
N ILE A 183 0.40 3.30 -11.30
CA ILE A 183 1.04 2.73 -10.12
C ILE A 183 -0.01 2.01 -9.26
N ASN A 184 0.16 0.70 -9.15
CA ASN A 184 -0.55 -0.14 -8.19
C ASN A 184 0.28 -1.42 -7.90
N LYS A 185 -0.12 -2.19 -6.88
CA LYS A 185 0.57 -3.42 -6.46
C LYS A 185 0.73 -4.43 -7.61
N TYR A 186 -0.23 -4.53 -8.53
CA TYR A 186 -0.14 -5.43 -9.69
C TYR A 186 0.90 -4.98 -10.71
N THR A 187 0.89 -3.70 -11.10
CA THR A 187 1.87 -3.15 -12.05
C THR A 187 3.31 -3.25 -11.51
N ALA A 188 3.50 -3.12 -10.19
CA ALA A 188 4.78 -3.40 -9.55
C ALA A 188 5.21 -4.87 -9.68
N LEU A 189 4.29 -5.83 -9.53
CA LEU A 189 4.59 -7.24 -9.79
C LEU A 189 4.99 -7.48 -11.25
N GLN A 190 4.32 -6.84 -12.21
CA GLN A 190 4.68 -6.95 -13.63
C GLN A 190 6.06 -6.35 -13.91
N TYR A 191 6.40 -5.26 -13.24
CA TYR A 191 7.74 -4.66 -13.32
C TYR A 191 8.84 -5.62 -12.80
N ILE A 192 8.55 -6.40 -11.76
CA ILE A 192 9.53 -7.31 -11.14
C ILE A 192 9.65 -8.65 -11.90
N PHE A 193 8.54 -9.24 -12.37
CA PHE A 193 8.47 -10.66 -12.75
C PHE A 193 7.91 -10.96 -14.16
N ASP A 194 7.77 -9.94 -15.00
CA ASP A 194 7.11 -9.98 -16.32
C ASP A 194 5.57 -10.11 -16.26
N ALA A 195 4.90 -9.81 -17.39
CA ALA A 195 3.44 -9.68 -17.47
C ALA A 195 2.66 -10.98 -17.19
N ASP A 196 3.25 -12.15 -17.45
CA ASP A 196 2.62 -13.47 -17.31
C ASP A 196 2.89 -14.13 -15.95
N VAL A 197 3.36 -13.36 -14.96
CA VAL A 197 3.67 -13.87 -13.64
C VAL A 197 2.44 -14.55 -13.01
N LYS A 198 2.59 -15.83 -12.63
CA LYS A 198 1.58 -16.57 -11.88
C LYS A 198 1.84 -16.45 -10.38
N TYR A 199 0.83 -15.96 -9.66
CA TYR A 199 0.88 -15.81 -8.21
C TYR A 199 -0.48 -16.07 -7.57
N ILE A 200 -0.45 -16.30 -6.26
CA ILE A 200 -1.63 -16.34 -5.38
C ILE A 200 -1.59 -15.05 -4.56
N ALA A 201 -2.72 -14.37 -4.38
CA ALA A 201 -2.76 -13.09 -3.69
C ALA A 201 -3.76 -13.04 -2.54
N PHE A 202 -3.41 -12.28 -1.52
CA PHE A 202 -4.20 -11.99 -0.33
C PHE A 202 -4.25 -10.47 -0.14
N GLY A 203 -5.44 -9.92 0.09
CA GLY A 203 -5.69 -8.49 0.26
C GLY A 203 -6.98 -8.24 1.02
N ASN A 204 -7.28 -6.99 1.37
CA ASN A 204 -8.49 -6.62 2.12
C ASN A 204 -9.17 -5.35 1.61
N ASP A 205 -8.50 -4.52 0.79
CA ASP A 205 -8.96 -3.16 0.46
C ASP A 205 -8.87 -2.81 -1.04
N HIS A 206 -9.29 -1.59 -1.40
CA HIS A 206 -9.41 -1.08 -2.77
C HIS A 206 -8.07 -0.97 -3.51
N ASN A 207 -6.94 -0.87 -2.82
CA ASN A 207 -5.63 -0.90 -3.46
C ASN A 207 -5.17 -2.32 -3.83
N ASP A 208 -5.87 -3.36 -3.37
CA ASP A 208 -5.56 -4.77 -3.67
C ASP A 208 -6.32 -5.33 -4.88
N ILE A 209 -7.38 -4.66 -5.31
CA ILE A 209 -8.34 -5.16 -6.33
C ILE A 209 -7.62 -5.71 -7.56
N VAL A 210 -6.79 -4.88 -8.17
CA VAL A 210 -6.11 -5.21 -9.42
C VAL A 210 -5.16 -6.39 -9.21
N MET A 211 -4.43 -6.41 -8.09
CA MET A 211 -3.56 -7.53 -7.73
C MET A 211 -4.36 -8.82 -7.54
N LEU A 212 -5.49 -8.77 -6.85
CA LEU A 212 -6.32 -9.94 -6.59
C LEU A 212 -6.99 -10.48 -7.87
N GLN A 213 -7.47 -9.60 -8.74
CA GLN A 213 -8.13 -9.96 -10.00
C GLN A 213 -7.20 -10.70 -10.97
N HIS A 214 -5.93 -10.33 -10.99
CA HIS A 214 -4.92 -10.93 -11.87
C HIS A 214 -4.22 -12.16 -11.25
N ALA A 215 -4.49 -12.48 -9.98
CA ALA A 215 -3.95 -13.67 -9.34
C ALA A 215 -4.55 -14.95 -9.91
N SER A 216 -3.75 -16.03 -9.95
CA SER A 216 -4.26 -17.38 -10.25
C SER A 216 -5.23 -17.88 -9.19
N SER A 217 -5.12 -17.37 -7.97
CA SER A 217 -6.12 -17.47 -6.90
C SER A 217 -6.01 -16.23 -6.03
N GLY A 218 -7.09 -15.45 -5.96
CA GLY A 218 -7.19 -14.28 -5.10
C GLY A 218 -8.05 -14.56 -3.87
N TYR A 219 -7.62 -14.06 -2.73
CA TYR A 219 -8.30 -14.18 -1.45
C TYR A 219 -8.53 -12.80 -0.85
N ILE A 220 -9.79 -12.45 -0.59
CA ILE A 220 -10.16 -11.21 0.06
C ILE A 220 -10.42 -11.46 1.55
N ILE A 221 -9.77 -10.70 2.40
CA ILE A 221 -9.89 -10.80 3.85
C ILE A 221 -10.91 -9.77 4.34
N GLY A 222 -11.87 -10.20 5.15
CA GLY A 222 -12.83 -9.28 5.74
C GLY A 222 -13.70 -9.90 6.83
N PRO A 223 -14.55 -9.08 7.48
CA PRO A 223 -15.48 -9.55 8.51
C PRO A 223 -16.64 -10.37 7.93
N SER A 224 -17.00 -10.15 6.67
CA SER A 224 -18.04 -10.92 5.98
C SER A 224 -17.88 -10.87 4.46
N GLU A 225 -18.46 -11.88 3.81
CA GLU A 225 -18.54 -11.93 2.35
C GLU A 225 -19.34 -10.73 1.80
N ALA A 226 -20.44 -10.32 2.44
CA ALA A 226 -21.19 -9.14 2.04
C ALA A 226 -20.36 -7.85 2.08
N TYR A 227 -19.54 -7.68 3.12
CA TYR A 227 -18.63 -6.53 3.25
C TYR A 227 -17.59 -6.53 2.14
N THR A 228 -16.94 -7.67 1.90
CA THR A 228 -15.90 -7.78 0.87
C THR A 228 -16.46 -7.65 -0.56
N HIS A 229 -17.67 -8.14 -0.83
CA HIS A 229 -18.37 -7.89 -2.11
C HIS A 229 -18.80 -6.44 -2.27
N ALA A 230 -19.12 -5.74 -1.18
CA ALA A 230 -19.43 -4.31 -1.25
C ALA A 230 -18.20 -3.48 -1.68
N ILE A 231 -17.01 -3.86 -1.21
CA ILE A 231 -15.74 -3.25 -1.60
C ILE A 231 -15.42 -3.62 -3.06
N LEU A 232 -15.61 -4.89 -3.46
CA LEU A 232 -14.94 -5.42 -4.64
C LEU A 232 -15.83 -5.86 -5.81
N LYS A 233 -17.05 -6.34 -5.58
CA LYS A 233 -17.92 -6.96 -6.61
C LYS A 233 -17.16 -7.92 -7.54
N LEU A 234 -16.42 -8.90 -6.98
CA LEU A 234 -15.57 -9.81 -7.77
C LEU A 234 -16.06 -11.26 -7.71
N ASP A 235 -16.48 -11.79 -8.85
CA ASP A 235 -17.05 -13.15 -8.96
C ASP A 235 -16.03 -14.29 -8.77
N LYS A 236 -14.72 -13.99 -8.79
CA LYS A 236 -13.64 -15.00 -8.83
C LYS A 236 -12.71 -15.01 -7.62
N ILE A 237 -12.99 -14.19 -6.61
CA ILE A 237 -12.14 -14.06 -5.41
C ILE A 237 -12.83 -14.71 -4.22
N LYS A 238 -12.04 -15.43 -3.43
CA LYS A 238 -12.53 -16.22 -2.29
C LYS A 238 -12.48 -15.37 -1.03
N HIS A 239 -13.58 -15.27 -0.32
CA HIS A 239 -13.61 -14.63 1.00
C HIS A 239 -12.91 -15.48 2.07
N ILE A 240 -12.13 -14.81 2.93
CA ILE A 240 -11.54 -15.36 4.15
C ILE A 240 -11.91 -14.42 5.31
N ASN A 241 -12.29 -14.99 6.45
CA ASN A 241 -12.51 -14.19 7.66
C ASN A 241 -11.22 -13.49 8.11
N ASN A 242 -11.33 -12.27 8.63
CA ASN A 242 -10.24 -11.45 9.15
C ASN A 242 -9.64 -11.94 10.49
N ASN A 243 -9.11 -13.17 10.50
CA ASN A 243 -8.36 -13.71 11.62
C ASN A 243 -7.22 -14.64 11.15
N ALA A 244 -6.23 -14.81 12.03
CA ALA A 244 -5.07 -15.64 11.77
C ALA A 244 -5.42 -17.09 11.43
N GLN A 245 -6.40 -17.70 12.11
CA GLN A 245 -6.75 -19.10 11.85
C GLN A 245 -7.26 -19.32 10.42
N ALA A 246 -8.07 -18.40 9.90
CA ALA A 246 -8.67 -18.50 8.58
C ALA A 246 -7.60 -18.39 7.47
N ILE A 247 -6.69 -17.42 7.58
CA ILE A 247 -5.55 -17.27 6.64
C ILE A 247 -4.66 -18.51 6.69
N CYS A 248 -4.23 -18.91 7.90
CA CYS A 248 -3.37 -20.07 8.07
C CYS A 248 -3.99 -21.36 7.53
N LYS A 249 -5.32 -21.54 7.64
CA LYS A 249 -6.04 -22.68 7.06
C LYS A 249 -5.89 -22.73 5.54
N VAL A 250 -6.02 -21.58 4.87
CA VAL A 250 -5.87 -21.49 3.41
C VAL A 250 -4.43 -21.76 3.01
N LEU A 251 -3.45 -21.12 3.67
CA LEU A 251 -2.03 -21.33 3.35
C LEU A 251 -1.60 -22.79 3.51
N LYS A 252 -2.09 -23.48 4.55
CA LYS A 252 -1.82 -24.90 4.78
C LYS A 252 -2.41 -25.83 3.72
N SER A 253 -3.32 -25.36 2.86
CA SER A 253 -3.84 -26.16 1.73
C SER A 253 -2.92 -26.19 0.51
N TYR A 254 -1.86 -25.37 0.51
CA TYR A 254 -0.86 -25.27 -0.55
C TYR A 254 0.46 -26.01 -0.26
N LYS A 255 0.51 -26.80 0.82
CA LYS A 255 1.64 -27.68 1.16
C LYS A 255 1.81 -28.83 0.15
#